data_AF-A0A354TPU2-F1
#
_entry.id   AF-A0A354TPU2-F1
#
_cell.length_a   1.000
_cell.length_b   1.000
_cell.length_c   1.000
_cell.angle_alpha   90.00
_cell.angle_beta   90.00
_cell.angle_gamma   90.00
#
_symmetry.space_group_name_H-M   'P 1'
#
loop_
_entity.id
_entity.type
_entity.pdbx_description
1 polymer ?
#
loop_
_entity_poly.entity_id
_entity_poly.type
_entity_poly.pdbx_seq_one_letter_code
_entity_poly.pdbx_strand_id
1 'polypeptide(L)'
;SLQWLASQMAVDPRFNDAMVRIVYNGLTGAEPLAPPGDNATEAEWDAYNAESVQLDALKDSFVANNQNLKTLIKEIVLSPYFRADGLTTESFAIVHEDTGAARLLSPEMLHRKINALLGFEWRGPLDLYSVAKDNDRRARLLDDRQYYHQIYGGIDSFVVTQRLTEPNGLMVAVQERMGNELACYAVPNDFLTAAEQRLLMPFVETTTQPTSSANQEAIMQNIQHLHSHLLAEDLAIDDPELQLTYQLFISTLEAGQAAVGSTEDGNLPFLCRRTNDLLTGDDLASPLTTDPNYVIRAWIAVAAYLMSDYRFVYE
;
A
#
# COMPACT_ATOMS: atom_id res chain seq x y z
N SER A 1 34.20 26.30 2.66
CA SER A 1 33.27 26.50 3.79
C SER A 1 32.50 25.22 4.11
N LEU A 2 31.82 24.57 3.14
CA LEU A 2 31.03 23.34 3.37
C LEU A 2 31.85 22.14 3.89
N GLN A 3 33.03 21.88 3.34
CA GLN A 3 33.90 20.78 3.80
C GLN A 3 34.35 20.96 5.26
N TRP A 4 34.65 22.19 5.66
CA TRP A 4 35.00 22.51 7.05
C TRP A 4 33.79 22.29 7.97
N LEU A 5 32.60 22.79 7.59
CA LEU A 5 31.38 22.57 8.36
C LEU A 5 31.07 21.07 8.52
N ALA A 6 31.15 20.29 7.44
CA ALA A 6 30.95 18.84 7.48
C ALA A 6 31.94 18.15 8.44
N SER A 7 33.21 18.60 8.46
CA SER A 7 34.21 18.07 9.41
C SER A 7 33.88 18.36 10.87
N GLN A 8 33.24 19.50 11.16
CA GLN A 8 32.81 19.85 12.52
C GLN A 8 31.52 19.11 12.91
N MET A 9 30.59 18.93 11.97
CA MET A 9 29.36 18.17 12.21
C MET A 9 29.65 16.70 12.51
N ALA A 10 30.56 16.07 11.77
CA ALA A 10 30.85 14.64 11.93
C ALA A 10 31.41 14.28 13.32
N VAL A 11 32.10 15.23 13.98
CA VAL A 11 32.68 15.04 15.32
C VAL A 11 31.76 15.48 16.46
N ASP A 12 30.65 16.16 16.16
CA ASP A 12 29.67 16.59 17.16
C ASP A 12 28.83 15.39 17.61
N PRO A 13 28.78 15.05 18.92
CA PRO A 13 27.98 13.93 19.41
C PRO A 13 26.50 14.01 19.01
N ARG A 14 25.95 15.24 18.92
CA ARG A 14 24.55 15.49 18.56
C ARG A 14 24.23 15.08 17.14
N PHE A 15 25.24 14.97 16.27
CA PHE A 15 25.04 14.42 14.92
C PHE A 15 24.58 12.96 15.00
N ASN A 16 25.15 12.16 15.89
CA ASN A 16 24.78 10.76 16.02
C ASN A 16 23.35 10.61 16.55
N ASP A 17 22.98 11.38 17.58
CA ASP A 17 21.61 11.40 18.11
C ASP A 17 20.60 11.81 17.03
N ALA A 18 20.91 12.86 16.27
CA ALA A 18 20.05 13.33 15.17
C ALA A 18 19.91 12.26 14.06
N MET A 19 21.00 11.59 13.68
CA MET A 19 20.96 10.54 12.68
C MET A 19 20.15 9.33 13.13
N VAL A 20 20.32 8.88 14.38
CA VAL A 20 19.52 7.79 14.96
C VAL A 20 18.04 8.17 14.90
N ARG A 21 17.68 9.37 15.39
CA ARG A 21 16.29 9.85 15.37
C ARG A 21 15.70 9.93 13.97
N ILE A 22 16.43 10.49 13.00
CA ILE A 22 15.98 10.60 11.59
C ILE A 22 15.71 9.22 10.99
N VAL A 23 16.61 8.27 11.21
CA VAL A 23 16.50 6.93 10.62
C VAL A 23 15.42 6.12 11.33
N TYR A 24 15.33 6.23 12.66
CA TYR A 24 14.28 5.62 13.45
C TYR A 24 12.91 6.09 12.99
N ASN A 25 12.65 7.40 13.00
CA ASN A 25 11.39 7.96 12.51
C ASN A 25 11.11 7.63 11.05
N GLY A 26 12.14 7.65 10.19
CA GLY A 26 11.98 7.29 8.78
C GLY A 26 11.50 5.85 8.57
N LEU A 27 11.91 4.92 9.43
CA LEU A 27 11.58 3.50 9.37
C LEU A 27 10.30 3.16 10.14
N THR A 28 10.15 3.62 11.37
CA THR A 28 8.98 3.33 12.23
C THR A 28 7.79 4.23 11.95
N GLY A 29 8.00 5.41 11.36
CA GLY A 29 6.96 6.43 11.19
C GLY A 29 6.65 7.23 12.46
N ALA A 30 7.25 6.89 13.59
CA ALA A 30 7.02 7.53 14.88
C ALA A 30 8.25 8.35 15.32
N GLU A 31 8.01 9.52 15.92
CA GLU A 31 9.07 10.24 16.62
C GLU A 31 9.42 9.48 17.91
N PRO A 32 10.71 9.39 18.30
CA PRO A 32 11.08 8.88 19.62
C PRO A 32 10.29 9.55 20.74
N LEU A 33 9.89 8.76 21.74
CA LEU A 33 9.14 9.20 22.90
C LEU A 33 9.86 10.37 23.57
N ALA A 34 9.08 11.42 23.85
CA ALA A 34 9.55 12.52 24.66
C ALA A 34 9.60 12.11 26.15
N PRO A 35 10.52 12.69 26.95
CA PRO A 35 10.56 12.44 28.38
C PRO A 35 9.19 12.76 29.03
N PRO A 36 8.58 11.81 29.76
CA PRO A 36 7.29 12.03 30.38
C PRO A 36 7.30 13.19 31.39
N GLY A 37 6.15 13.86 31.56
CA GLY A 37 6.00 14.97 32.51
C GLY A 37 5.85 14.51 33.97
N ASP A 38 5.79 15.48 34.89
CA ASP A 38 5.79 15.24 36.35
C ASP A 38 4.61 14.36 36.86
N ASN A 39 3.52 14.26 36.10
CA ASN A 39 2.34 13.46 36.44
C ASN A 39 2.23 12.14 35.65
N ALA A 40 3.30 11.74 34.96
CA ALA A 40 3.31 10.52 34.18
C ALA A 40 3.23 9.27 35.06
N THR A 41 2.54 8.26 34.53
CA THR A 41 2.41 6.93 35.11
C THR A 41 3.76 6.19 35.07
N GLU A 42 3.90 5.18 35.93
CA GLU A 42 5.07 4.29 35.91
C GLU A 42 5.24 3.62 34.54
N ALA A 43 4.13 3.23 33.90
CA ALA A 43 4.15 2.62 32.57
C ALA A 43 4.70 3.55 31.48
N GLU A 44 4.39 4.85 31.51
CA GLU A 44 4.93 5.84 30.56
C GLU A 44 6.44 6.03 30.75
N TRP A 45 6.91 6.05 32.00
CA TRP A 45 8.34 6.10 32.30
C TRP A 45 9.07 4.83 31.87
N ASP A 46 8.48 3.66 32.11
CA ASP A 46 9.06 2.39 31.68
C ASP A 46 9.18 2.29 30.15
N ALA A 47 8.14 2.73 29.42
CA ALA A 47 8.15 2.79 27.96
C ALA A 47 9.26 3.71 27.42
N TYR A 48 9.33 4.95 27.94
CA TYR A 48 10.36 5.91 27.57
C TYR A 48 11.78 5.40 27.86
N ASN A 49 11.99 4.80 29.04
CA ASN A 49 13.29 4.26 29.42
C ASN A 49 13.70 3.09 28.53
N ALA A 50 12.76 2.19 28.21
CA ALA A 50 13.02 1.04 27.35
C ALA A 50 13.38 1.48 25.92
N GLU A 51 12.66 2.44 25.35
CA GLU A 51 13.00 3.00 24.04
C GLU A 51 14.34 3.75 24.08
N SER A 52 14.60 4.54 25.12
CA SER A 52 15.86 5.28 25.28
C SER A 52 17.07 4.35 25.30
N VAL A 53 16.99 3.23 26.03
CA VAL A 53 18.05 2.20 26.05
C VAL A 53 18.29 1.63 24.65
N GLN A 54 17.23 1.38 23.89
CA GLN A 54 17.33 0.87 22.52
C GLN A 54 17.98 1.92 21.59
N LEU A 55 17.57 3.18 21.67
CA LEU A 55 18.13 4.26 20.85
C LEU A 55 19.61 4.50 21.17
N ASP A 56 20.01 4.40 22.43
CA ASP A 56 21.42 4.46 22.83
C ASP A 56 22.22 3.28 22.28
N ALA A 57 21.68 2.05 22.31
CA ALA A 57 22.34 0.89 21.71
C ALA A 57 22.51 1.02 20.17
N LEU A 58 21.52 1.61 19.49
CA LEU A 58 21.60 1.93 18.06
C LEU A 58 22.69 2.98 17.79
N LYS A 59 22.76 4.02 18.63
CA LYS A 59 23.79 5.05 18.55
C LYS A 59 25.20 4.47 18.74
N ASP A 60 25.38 3.62 19.73
CA ASP A 60 26.67 2.96 19.99
C ASP A 60 27.09 2.09 18.79
N SER A 61 26.16 1.34 18.21
CA SER A 61 26.41 0.53 17.02
C SER A 61 26.77 1.38 15.79
N PHE A 62 26.12 2.53 15.63
CA PHE A 62 26.42 3.49 14.56
C PHE A 62 27.82 4.09 14.70
N VAL A 63 28.18 4.55 15.90
CA VAL A 63 29.50 5.11 16.19
C VAL A 63 30.59 4.05 16.04
N ALA A 64 30.38 2.84 16.57
CA ALA A 64 31.33 1.74 16.49
C ALA A 64 31.64 1.33 15.04
N ASN A 65 30.67 1.47 14.13
CA ASN A 65 30.89 1.20 12.70
C ASN A 65 31.13 2.49 11.88
N ASN A 66 31.86 3.45 12.43
CA ASN A 66 32.29 4.68 11.74
C ASN A 66 31.12 5.45 11.09
N GLN A 67 30.01 5.61 11.81
CA GLN A 67 28.83 6.35 11.36
C GLN A 67 28.23 5.79 10.06
N ASN A 68 28.24 4.47 9.89
CA ASN A 68 27.65 3.81 8.73
C ASN A 68 26.12 3.71 8.83
N LEU A 69 25.42 4.43 7.96
CA LEU A 69 23.96 4.46 7.90
C LEU A 69 23.33 3.05 7.71
N LYS A 70 23.99 2.16 6.96
CA LYS A 70 23.48 0.80 6.73
C LYS A 70 23.41 -0.01 8.03
N THR A 71 24.28 0.28 8.98
CA THR A 71 24.22 -0.35 10.31
C THR A 71 22.96 0.08 11.04
N LEU A 72 22.64 1.38 11.09
CA LEU A 72 21.40 1.84 11.71
C LEU A 72 20.17 1.18 11.09
N ILE A 73 20.07 1.18 9.75
CA ILE A 73 18.93 0.56 9.06
C ILE A 73 18.82 -0.92 9.43
N LYS A 74 19.94 -1.66 9.41
CA LYS A 74 19.94 -3.08 9.77
C LYS A 74 19.51 -3.27 11.23
N GLU A 75 20.13 -2.59 12.18
CA GLU A 75 19.85 -2.81 13.61
C GLU A 75 18.42 -2.41 13.97
N ILE A 76 17.85 -1.37 13.33
CA ILE A 76 16.44 -0.98 13.53
C ILE A 76 15.51 -2.04 12.95
N VAL A 77 15.69 -2.47 11.71
CA VAL A 77 14.83 -3.49 11.07
C VAL A 77 14.92 -4.86 11.78
N LEU A 78 16.06 -5.15 12.40
CA LEU A 78 16.25 -6.37 13.19
C LEU A 78 15.76 -6.22 14.64
N SER A 79 15.40 -5.02 15.08
CA SER A 79 15.00 -4.76 16.47
C SER A 79 13.65 -5.42 16.81
N PRO A 80 13.46 -5.85 18.07
CA PRO A 80 12.16 -6.35 18.53
C PRO A 80 11.04 -5.33 18.34
N TYR A 81 11.34 -4.04 18.57
CA TYR A 81 10.40 -2.92 18.41
C TYR A 81 9.86 -2.80 16.98
N PHE A 82 10.75 -2.87 15.98
CA PHE A 82 10.32 -2.78 14.57
C PHE A 82 9.57 -4.04 14.11
N ARG A 83 9.98 -5.21 14.60
CA ARG A 83 9.43 -6.51 14.19
C ARG A 83 8.14 -6.87 14.92
N ALA A 84 7.79 -6.13 15.97
CA ALA A 84 6.75 -6.50 16.92
C ALA A 84 6.94 -7.92 17.49
N ASP A 85 8.20 -8.38 17.62
CA ASP A 85 8.53 -9.71 18.11
C ASP A 85 8.35 -9.78 19.63
N GLY A 86 7.52 -10.72 20.10
CA GLY A 86 7.19 -10.88 21.52
C GLY A 86 5.88 -10.22 22.00
N LEU A 87 5.10 -9.59 21.11
CA LEU A 87 3.74 -9.14 21.45
C LEU A 87 2.83 -10.37 21.62
N THR A 88 2.37 -10.62 22.85
CA THR A 88 1.33 -11.62 23.11
C THR A 88 -0.04 -10.92 23.13
N THR A 89 -1.09 -11.64 22.74
CA THR A 89 -2.47 -11.13 22.69
C THR A 89 -3.00 -10.60 24.04
N GLU A 90 -2.32 -10.88 25.16
CA GLU A 90 -2.68 -10.42 26.50
C GLU A 90 -2.03 -9.09 26.92
N SER A 91 -1.03 -8.57 26.21
CA SER A 91 -0.28 -7.36 26.60
C SER A 91 -0.76 -6.07 25.91
N PHE A 92 -2.07 -5.96 25.63
CA PHE A 92 -2.67 -4.72 25.15
C PHE A 92 -3.00 -3.80 26.32
N ALA A 93 -2.45 -2.58 26.33
CA ALA A 93 -3.12 -1.49 27.03
C ALA A 93 -2.85 -0.13 26.39
N ILE A 94 -1.63 0.40 26.41
CA ILE A 94 -1.31 1.76 25.93
C ILE A 94 0.14 1.84 25.39
N VAL A 95 1.08 1.08 25.97
CA VAL A 95 2.51 1.12 25.63
C VAL A 95 2.84 0.56 24.24
N HIS A 96 1.93 -0.20 23.64
CA HIS A 96 2.13 -0.89 22.37
C HIS A 96 1.44 -0.24 21.17
N GLU A 97 0.68 0.85 21.38
CA GLU A 97 0.05 1.61 20.28
C GLU A 97 1.11 2.22 19.35
N ASP A 98 2.29 2.55 19.91
CA ASP A 98 3.45 3.07 19.19
C ASP A 98 4.49 1.98 18.81
N THR A 99 4.20 0.70 19.06
CA THR A 99 5.12 -0.40 18.73
C THR A 99 4.69 -1.15 17.47
N GLY A 100 5.61 -1.29 16.53
CA GLY A 100 5.39 -1.93 15.23
C GLY A 100 5.70 -1.01 14.06
N ALA A 101 5.64 -1.55 12.85
CA ALA A 101 5.85 -0.79 11.63
C ALA A 101 4.58 -0.10 11.12
N ALA A 102 3.41 -0.46 11.65
CA ALA A 102 2.09 -0.09 11.14
C ALA A 102 1.88 1.42 11.07
N ARG A 103 1.99 1.98 9.86
CA ARG A 103 1.82 3.41 9.60
C ARG A 103 1.16 3.66 8.27
N LEU A 104 0.56 4.85 8.15
CA LEU A 104 0.10 5.35 6.86
C LEU A 104 1.29 5.47 5.89
N LEU A 105 1.15 4.86 4.73
CA LEU A 105 2.15 4.88 3.68
C LEU A 105 2.32 6.29 3.12
N SER A 106 3.57 6.72 3.00
CA SER A 106 3.89 7.92 2.21
C SER A 106 3.49 7.72 0.74
N PRO A 107 3.23 8.80 -0.04
CA PRO A 107 2.97 8.68 -1.47
C PRO A 107 4.05 7.87 -2.20
N GLU A 108 5.31 8.01 -1.82
CA GLU A 108 6.43 7.28 -2.42
C GLU A 108 6.38 5.78 -2.09
N MET A 109 5.96 5.41 -0.87
CA MET A 109 5.80 4.01 -0.48
C MET A 109 4.57 3.39 -1.15
N LEU A 110 3.43 4.08 -1.11
CA LEU A 110 2.20 3.63 -1.75
C LEU A 110 2.39 3.44 -3.26
N HIS A 111 3.10 4.35 -3.93
CA HIS A 111 3.47 4.21 -5.34
C HIS A 111 4.24 2.90 -5.61
N ARG A 112 5.21 2.56 -4.75
CA ARG A 112 5.96 1.30 -4.86
C ARG A 112 5.10 0.08 -4.56
N LYS A 113 4.23 0.15 -3.55
CA LYS A 113 3.28 -0.91 -3.21
C LYS A 113 2.36 -1.22 -4.38
N ILE A 114 1.76 -0.20 -5.01
CA ILE A 114 0.93 -0.35 -6.20
C ILE A 114 1.67 -1.09 -7.32
N ASN A 115 2.90 -0.68 -7.63
CA ASN A 115 3.70 -1.33 -8.66
C ASN A 115 4.04 -2.80 -8.32
N ALA A 116 4.36 -3.08 -7.06
CA ALA A 116 4.64 -4.44 -6.61
C ALA A 116 3.40 -5.35 -6.67
N LEU A 117 2.22 -4.82 -6.34
CA LEU A 117 0.98 -5.59 -6.29
C LEU A 117 0.30 -5.74 -7.65
N LEU A 118 0.35 -4.71 -8.50
CA LEU A 118 -0.40 -4.68 -9.76
C LEU A 118 0.49 -4.83 -11.00
N GLY A 119 1.82 -4.73 -10.85
CA GLY A 119 2.78 -4.78 -11.95
C GLY A 119 2.88 -3.48 -12.77
N PHE A 120 2.19 -2.42 -12.34
CA PHE A 120 2.26 -1.10 -12.96
C PHE A 120 1.94 0.01 -11.96
N GLU A 121 2.27 1.25 -12.32
CA GLU A 121 2.16 2.40 -11.45
C GLU A 121 0.89 3.24 -11.71
N TRP A 122 0.36 3.89 -10.67
CA TRP A 122 -0.77 4.80 -10.82
C TRP A 122 -0.38 6.12 -11.51
N ARG A 123 -0.46 6.11 -12.84
CA ARG A 123 -0.08 7.24 -13.70
C ARG A 123 -1.29 7.88 -14.37
N GLY A 124 -1.14 9.15 -14.77
CA GLY A 124 -2.13 9.81 -15.61
C GLY A 124 -2.08 9.32 -17.07
N PRO A 125 -3.17 9.52 -17.84
CA PRO A 125 -4.15 8.45 -18.10
C PRO A 125 -3.49 7.09 -18.38
N LEU A 126 -4.00 6.03 -17.72
CA LEU A 126 -3.43 4.68 -17.78
C LEU A 126 -3.44 4.06 -19.19
N ASP A 127 -4.31 4.51 -20.11
CA ASP A 127 -4.28 4.08 -21.52
C ASP A 127 -3.02 4.55 -22.28
N LEU A 128 -2.29 5.52 -21.73
CA LEU A 128 -1.01 6.01 -22.27
C LEU A 128 0.17 5.61 -21.37
N TYR A 129 0.02 4.54 -20.58
CA TYR A 129 1.03 4.11 -19.62
C TYR A 129 2.39 3.86 -20.27
N SER A 130 2.46 3.20 -21.43
CA SER A 130 3.72 2.91 -22.14
C SER A 130 4.55 4.18 -22.42
N VAL A 131 3.89 5.32 -22.63
CA VAL A 131 4.52 6.63 -22.85
C VAL A 131 4.81 7.35 -21.54
N ALA A 132 4.02 7.08 -20.48
CA ALA A 132 4.11 7.75 -19.19
C ALA A 132 5.05 7.07 -18.17
N LYS A 133 5.36 5.78 -18.36
CA LYS A 133 6.10 4.95 -17.39
C LYS A 133 7.50 5.49 -17.07
N ASP A 134 8.17 6.10 -18.04
CA ASP A 134 9.53 6.63 -17.88
C ASP A 134 9.54 8.12 -17.46
N ASN A 135 8.39 8.69 -17.09
CA ASN A 135 8.27 10.10 -16.72
C ASN A 135 7.63 10.26 -15.33
N ASP A 136 8.44 10.47 -14.30
CA ASP A 136 7.97 10.61 -12.90
C ASP A 136 6.94 11.72 -12.70
N ARG A 137 6.93 12.77 -13.53
CA ARG A 137 5.90 13.81 -13.50
C ARG A 137 4.52 13.35 -14.01
N ARG A 138 4.37 12.07 -14.32
CA ARG A 138 3.09 11.45 -14.68
C ARG A 138 2.63 10.47 -13.60
N ALA A 139 3.47 10.13 -12.64
CA ALA A 139 3.09 9.33 -11.47
C ALA A 139 2.28 10.21 -10.52
N ARG A 140 1.01 9.85 -10.32
CA ARG A 140 0.05 10.70 -9.62
C ARG A 140 0.40 10.94 -8.15
N LEU A 141 1.16 10.01 -7.57
CA LEU A 141 1.66 10.06 -6.20
C LEU A 141 3.09 10.60 -6.10
N LEU A 142 3.80 10.88 -7.19
CA LEU A 142 5.17 11.41 -7.15
C LEU A 142 5.33 12.80 -7.78
N ASP A 143 4.33 13.25 -8.55
CA ASP A 143 4.34 14.57 -9.15
C ASP A 143 4.07 15.65 -8.10
N ASP A 144 5.10 16.41 -7.76
CA ASP A 144 5.05 17.52 -6.80
C ASP A 144 4.46 18.82 -7.38
N ARG A 145 4.07 18.83 -8.66
CA ARG A 145 3.49 20.02 -9.33
C ARG A 145 2.03 19.84 -9.68
N GLN A 146 1.59 18.60 -9.89
CA GLN A 146 0.24 18.28 -10.34
C GLN A 146 -0.27 17.01 -9.61
N TYR A 147 -1.59 16.82 -9.59
CA TYR A 147 -2.26 15.63 -9.04
C TYR A 147 -2.33 15.55 -7.50
N TYR A 148 -1.87 14.43 -6.91
CA TYR A 148 -2.25 14.01 -5.56
C TYR A 148 -1.10 13.96 -4.58
N HIS A 149 0.16 14.19 -4.98
CA HIS A 149 1.32 14.08 -4.09
C HIS A 149 1.09 14.84 -2.78
N GLN A 150 0.85 16.16 -2.83
CA GLN A 150 0.60 16.94 -1.60
C GLN A 150 -0.73 16.61 -0.93
N ILE A 151 -1.77 16.29 -1.70
CA ILE A 151 -3.11 15.95 -1.16
C ILE A 151 -3.04 14.68 -0.31
N TYR A 152 -2.17 13.75 -0.70
CA TYR A 152 -1.94 12.48 -0.01
C TYR A 152 -0.81 12.54 1.03
N GLY A 153 -0.24 13.72 1.32
CA GLY A 153 0.78 13.89 2.37
C GLY A 153 2.23 13.91 1.89
N GLY A 154 2.47 14.17 0.61
CA GLY A 154 3.79 14.47 0.05
C GLY A 154 4.34 15.83 0.50
N ILE A 155 5.67 15.97 0.50
CA ILE A 155 6.37 17.20 0.86
C ILE A 155 7.09 17.80 -0.35
N ASP A 156 6.99 19.12 -0.55
CA ASP A 156 7.68 19.84 -1.65
C ASP A 156 8.98 20.53 -1.18
N SER A 157 9.29 20.44 0.13
CA SER A 157 10.43 21.09 0.77
C SER A 157 10.48 22.62 0.59
N PHE A 158 9.37 23.23 0.18
CA PHE A 158 9.25 24.67 -0.06
C PHE A 158 8.09 25.28 0.74
N VAL A 159 6.84 24.93 0.43
CA VAL A 159 5.66 25.35 1.20
C VAL A 159 5.25 24.26 2.19
N VAL A 160 5.26 23.00 1.74
CA VAL A 160 4.93 21.82 2.55
C VAL A 160 6.25 21.17 2.97
N THR A 161 6.69 21.51 4.18
CA THR A 161 7.96 21.06 4.76
C THR A 161 7.80 19.88 5.72
N GLN A 162 6.57 19.58 6.14
CA GLN A 162 6.25 18.48 7.04
C GLN A 162 5.23 17.55 6.39
N ARG A 163 5.44 16.25 6.62
CA ARG A 163 4.58 15.19 6.10
C ARG A 163 3.29 15.13 6.91
N LEU A 164 2.16 14.97 6.22
CA LEU A 164 0.90 14.61 6.86
C LEU A 164 0.94 13.10 7.14
N THR A 165 1.00 12.73 8.42
CA THR A 165 1.03 11.34 8.88
C THR A 165 -0.34 10.86 9.36
N GLU A 166 -1.24 11.79 9.67
CA GLU A 166 -2.61 11.49 10.09
C GLU A 166 -3.56 11.46 8.89
N PRO A 167 -4.41 10.42 8.79
CA PRO A 167 -5.40 10.32 7.72
C PRO A 167 -6.42 11.46 7.82
N ASN A 168 -6.80 12.00 6.66
CA ASN A 168 -7.84 13.02 6.55
C ASN A 168 -8.76 12.75 5.34
N GLY A 169 -9.89 13.46 5.27
CA GLY A 169 -10.89 13.24 4.24
C GLY A 169 -10.39 13.40 2.79
N LEU A 170 -9.36 14.22 2.56
CA LEU A 170 -8.77 14.34 1.22
C LEU A 170 -7.92 13.11 0.87
N MET A 171 -7.17 12.56 1.82
CA MET A 171 -6.44 11.31 1.63
C MET A 171 -7.39 10.15 1.33
N VAL A 172 -8.52 10.07 2.04
CA VAL A 172 -9.57 9.08 1.76
C VAL A 172 -10.13 9.24 0.35
N ALA A 173 -10.45 10.47 -0.07
CA ALA A 173 -10.92 10.71 -1.43
C ALA A 173 -9.88 10.35 -2.52
N VAL A 174 -8.59 10.56 -2.25
CA VAL A 174 -7.49 10.11 -3.12
C VAL A 174 -7.46 8.59 -3.18
N GLN A 175 -7.57 7.92 -2.03
CA GLN A 175 -7.59 6.46 -1.95
C GLN A 175 -8.78 5.85 -2.69
N GLU A 176 -10.00 6.36 -2.49
CA GLU A 176 -11.20 5.87 -3.19
C GLU A 176 -11.06 6.01 -4.71
N ARG A 177 -10.56 7.17 -5.16
CA ARG A 177 -10.31 7.39 -6.59
C ARG A 177 -9.21 6.47 -7.12
N MET A 178 -8.14 6.27 -6.35
CA MET A 178 -7.05 5.36 -6.68
C MET A 178 -7.57 3.94 -6.83
N GLY A 179 -8.28 3.42 -5.82
CA GLY A 179 -8.85 2.07 -5.83
C GLY A 179 -9.77 1.85 -7.02
N ASN A 180 -10.62 2.82 -7.35
CA ASN A 180 -11.51 2.75 -8.51
C ASN A 180 -10.74 2.73 -9.85
N GLU A 181 -9.82 3.68 -10.07
CA GLU A 181 -9.05 3.77 -11.31
C GLU A 181 -8.14 2.54 -11.51
N LEU A 182 -7.47 2.10 -10.45
CA LEU A 182 -6.58 0.95 -10.49
C LEU A 182 -7.35 -0.35 -10.69
N ALA A 183 -8.52 -0.54 -10.07
CA ALA A 183 -9.30 -1.76 -10.23
C ALA A 183 -9.82 -1.91 -11.66
N CYS A 184 -10.37 -0.82 -12.21
CA CYS A 184 -10.84 -0.74 -13.58
C CYS A 184 -9.76 -1.13 -14.60
N TYR A 185 -8.50 -0.82 -14.30
CA TYR A 185 -7.39 -1.09 -15.21
C TYR A 185 -6.73 -2.44 -14.95
N ALA A 186 -6.42 -2.75 -13.70
CA ALA A 186 -5.64 -3.92 -13.29
C ALA A 186 -6.40 -5.22 -13.54
N VAL A 187 -7.69 -5.28 -13.21
CA VAL A 187 -8.47 -6.52 -13.35
C VAL A 187 -8.56 -6.99 -14.81
N PRO A 188 -8.99 -6.16 -15.78
CA PRO A 188 -8.97 -6.56 -17.18
C PRO A 188 -7.55 -6.83 -17.72
N ASN A 189 -6.55 -6.07 -17.28
CA ASN A 189 -5.17 -6.27 -17.72
C ASN A 189 -4.60 -7.61 -17.24
N ASP A 190 -4.91 -8.02 -16.02
CA ASP A 190 -4.48 -9.29 -15.44
C ASP A 190 -5.03 -10.48 -16.24
N PHE A 191 -6.31 -10.42 -16.65
CA PHE A 191 -6.92 -11.46 -17.50
C PHE A 191 -6.29 -11.64 -18.89
N LEU A 192 -5.53 -10.67 -19.39
CA LEU A 192 -4.78 -10.81 -20.64
C LEU A 192 -3.53 -11.69 -20.51
N THR A 193 -3.06 -11.88 -19.27
CA THR A 193 -1.90 -12.71 -18.96
C THR A 193 -2.34 -14.16 -18.69
N ALA A 194 -1.45 -15.12 -18.92
CA ALA A 194 -1.70 -16.52 -18.55
C ALA A 194 -1.92 -16.67 -17.04
N ALA A 195 -2.81 -17.59 -16.64
CA ALA A 195 -3.26 -17.72 -15.25
C ALA A 195 -2.10 -17.88 -14.25
N GLU A 196 -1.07 -18.65 -14.58
CA GLU A 196 0.13 -18.85 -13.74
C GLU A 196 1.01 -17.60 -13.54
N GLN A 197 0.81 -16.56 -14.35
CA GLN A 197 1.55 -15.29 -14.30
C GLN A 197 0.71 -14.12 -13.78
N ARG A 198 -0.57 -14.37 -13.48
CA ARG A 198 -1.50 -13.36 -12.96
C ARG A 198 -1.18 -13.01 -11.52
N LEU A 199 -1.32 -11.72 -11.20
CA LEU A 199 -1.16 -11.20 -9.85
C LEU A 199 -2.49 -11.17 -9.10
N LEU A 200 -3.62 -10.99 -9.79
CA LEU A 200 -4.93 -10.79 -9.15
C LEU A 200 -5.89 -11.97 -9.31
N MET A 201 -5.90 -12.60 -10.48
CA MET A 201 -6.91 -13.60 -10.87
C MET A 201 -6.32 -14.96 -11.24
N PRO A 202 -5.43 -15.57 -10.43
CA PRO A 202 -4.79 -16.84 -10.77
C PRO A 202 -5.74 -18.05 -10.75
N PHE A 203 -6.88 -17.97 -10.03
CA PHE A 203 -7.78 -19.11 -9.84
C PHE A 203 -9.07 -19.04 -10.66
N VAL A 204 -9.30 -17.95 -11.40
CA VAL A 204 -10.56 -17.71 -12.13
C VAL A 204 -10.31 -17.20 -13.54
N GLU A 205 -11.33 -17.37 -14.39
CA GLU A 205 -11.34 -16.88 -15.77
C GLU A 205 -12.51 -15.91 -15.98
N THR A 206 -12.50 -15.19 -17.09
CA THR A 206 -13.57 -14.26 -17.50
C THR A 206 -14.94 -14.93 -17.69
N THR A 207 -14.98 -16.26 -17.70
CA THR A 207 -16.19 -17.08 -17.83
C THR A 207 -16.61 -17.79 -16.54
N THR A 208 -15.80 -17.68 -15.47
CA THR A 208 -16.06 -18.35 -14.20
C THR A 208 -17.24 -17.69 -13.48
N GLN A 209 -18.41 -18.34 -13.58
CA GLN A 209 -19.64 -17.93 -12.91
C GLN A 209 -19.97 -18.92 -11.78
N PRO A 210 -20.67 -18.49 -10.70
CA PRO A 210 -20.96 -19.29 -9.51
C PRO A 210 -22.06 -20.36 -9.74
N THR A 211 -22.07 -21.01 -10.90
CA THR A 211 -23.09 -21.97 -11.36
C THR A 211 -22.80 -23.42 -10.94
N SER A 212 -21.58 -23.70 -10.48
CA SER A 212 -21.15 -25.03 -10.01
C SER A 212 -20.36 -24.90 -8.71
N SER A 213 -20.33 -25.96 -7.90
CA SER A 213 -19.54 -25.98 -6.65
C SER A 213 -18.05 -25.73 -6.91
N ALA A 214 -17.49 -26.31 -7.97
CA ALA A 214 -16.09 -26.10 -8.37
C ALA A 214 -15.80 -24.62 -8.69
N ASN A 215 -16.71 -23.92 -9.37
CA ASN A 215 -16.54 -22.49 -9.65
C ASN A 215 -16.68 -21.64 -8.39
N GLN A 216 -17.58 -22.00 -7.47
CA GLN A 216 -17.72 -21.29 -6.20
C GLN A 216 -16.47 -21.44 -5.33
N GLU A 217 -15.89 -22.64 -5.28
CA GLU A 217 -14.60 -22.89 -4.62
C GLU A 217 -13.47 -22.05 -5.25
N ALA A 218 -13.39 -22.01 -6.59
CA ALA A 218 -12.39 -21.21 -7.30
C ALA A 218 -12.53 -19.70 -7.04
N ILE A 219 -13.77 -19.19 -7.02
CA ILE A 219 -14.05 -17.78 -6.69
C ILE A 219 -13.62 -17.48 -5.26
N MET A 220 -13.94 -18.36 -4.30
CA MET A 220 -13.55 -18.17 -2.90
C MET A 220 -12.03 -18.22 -2.71
N GLN A 221 -11.35 -19.15 -3.39
CA GLN A 221 -9.88 -19.20 -3.40
C GLN A 221 -9.26 -17.94 -3.98
N ASN A 222 -9.85 -17.37 -5.04
CA ASN A 222 -9.37 -16.11 -5.60
C ASN A 222 -9.62 -14.91 -4.67
N ILE A 223 -10.73 -14.90 -3.92
CA ILE A 223 -11.00 -13.90 -2.89
C ILE A 223 -9.96 -13.98 -1.77
N GLN A 224 -9.69 -15.19 -1.26
CA GLN A 224 -8.64 -15.41 -0.26
C GLN A 224 -7.28 -14.89 -0.75
N HIS A 225 -6.93 -15.20 -2.01
CA HIS A 225 -5.72 -14.68 -2.65
C HIS A 225 -5.68 -13.17 -2.69
N LEU A 226 -6.78 -12.50 -3.07
CA LEU A 226 -6.82 -11.04 -3.13
C LEU A 226 -6.69 -10.38 -1.75
N HIS A 227 -7.28 -10.95 -0.69
CA HIS A 227 -7.08 -10.47 0.68
C HIS A 227 -5.61 -10.60 1.11
N SER A 228 -5.00 -11.74 0.86
CA SER A 228 -3.58 -11.97 1.18
C SER A 228 -2.66 -11.04 0.36
N HIS A 229 -2.90 -10.94 -0.95
CA HIS A 229 -2.05 -10.17 -1.86
C HIS A 229 -2.20 -8.66 -1.68
N LEU A 230 -3.43 -8.13 -1.58
CA LEU A 230 -3.65 -6.69 -1.51
C LEU A 230 -3.59 -6.13 -0.08
N LEU A 231 -4.05 -6.89 0.91
CA LEU A 231 -4.19 -6.43 2.29
C LEU A 231 -3.22 -7.10 3.28
N ALA A 232 -2.40 -8.05 2.81
CA ALA A 232 -1.52 -8.86 3.67
C ALA A 232 -2.28 -9.64 4.76
N GLU A 233 -3.54 -10.03 4.49
CA GLU A 233 -4.36 -10.79 5.42
C GLU A 233 -4.28 -12.30 5.14
N ASP A 234 -3.82 -13.07 6.13
CA ASP A 234 -3.84 -14.54 6.07
C ASP A 234 -5.10 -15.07 6.75
N LEU A 235 -6.20 -15.14 5.98
CA LEU A 235 -7.52 -15.55 6.46
C LEU A 235 -7.83 -16.99 6.07
N ALA A 236 -8.52 -17.71 6.96
CA ALA A 236 -9.05 -19.02 6.65
C ALA A 236 -10.15 -18.93 5.58
N ILE A 237 -10.34 -19.98 4.78
CA ILE A 237 -11.29 -19.98 3.66
C ILE A 237 -12.76 -19.80 4.10
N ASP A 238 -13.06 -20.15 5.35
CA ASP A 238 -14.37 -20.01 5.99
C ASP A 238 -14.49 -18.76 6.86
N ASP A 239 -13.51 -17.84 6.80
CA ASP A 239 -13.54 -16.59 7.56
C ASP A 239 -14.72 -15.70 7.12
N PRO A 240 -15.47 -15.10 8.07
CA PRO A 240 -16.59 -14.21 7.77
C PRO A 240 -16.25 -13.05 6.83
N GLU A 241 -15.02 -12.52 6.88
CA GLU A 241 -14.58 -11.43 6.01
C GLU A 241 -14.55 -11.86 4.54
N LEU A 242 -14.05 -13.06 4.25
CA LEU A 242 -14.07 -13.60 2.89
C LEU A 242 -15.50 -13.84 2.39
N GLN A 243 -16.42 -14.21 3.30
CA GLN A 243 -17.84 -14.36 2.96
C GLN A 243 -18.49 -13.03 2.61
N LEU A 244 -18.12 -11.93 3.27
CA LEU A 244 -18.59 -10.59 2.92
C LEU A 244 -18.10 -10.18 1.52
N THR A 245 -16.83 -10.41 1.21
CA THR A 245 -16.27 -10.15 -0.12
C THR A 245 -16.91 -11.03 -1.19
N TYR A 246 -17.21 -12.29 -0.87
CA TYR A 246 -17.96 -13.18 -1.76
C TYR A 246 -19.38 -12.67 -2.02
N GLN A 247 -20.08 -12.21 -0.97
CA GLN A 247 -21.42 -11.63 -1.12
C GLN A 247 -21.39 -10.34 -1.96
N LEU A 248 -20.34 -9.52 -1.83
CA LEU A 248 -20.13 -8.35 -2.70
C LEU A 248 -19.96 -8.78 -4.17
N PHE A 249 -19.15 -9.80 -4.43
CA PHE A 249 -18.96 -10.35 -5.78
C PHE A 249 -20.29 -10.83 -6.38
N ILE A 250 -21.03 -11.67 -5.65
CA ILE A 250 -22.30 -12.25 -6.10
C ILE A 250 -23.34 -11.17 -6.34
N SER A 251 -23.53 -10.25 -5.38
CA SER A 251 -24.52 -9.17 -5.51
C SER A 251 -24.22 -8.24 -6.69
N THR A 252 -22.94 -7.93 -6.92
CA THR A 252 -22.51 -7.12 -8.08
C THR A 252 -22.75 -7.86 -9.39
N LEU A 253 -22.41 -9.15 -9.44
CA LEU A 253 -22.62 -10.00 -10.61
C LEU A 253 -24.10 -10.10 -10.97
N GLU A 254 -24.96 -10.44 -10.02
CA GLU A 254 -26.40 -10.61 -10.24
C GLU A 254 -27.07 -9.30 -10.65
N ALA A 255 -26.76 -8.19 -9.96
CA ALA A 255 -27.27 -6.87 -10.30
C ALA A 255 -26.83 -6.43 -11.71
N GLY A 256 -25.57 -6.68 -12.06
CA GLY A 256 -25.02 -6.38 -13.38
C GLY A 256 -25.65 -7.22 -14.48
N GLN A 257 -25.79 -8.53 -14.28
CA GLN A 257 -26.44 -9.44 -15.24
C GLN A 257 -27.90 -9.06 -15.50
N ALA A 258 -28.63 -8.61 -14.47
CA ALA A 258 -30.00 -8.12 -14.62
C ALA A 258 -30.07 -6.78 -15.39
N ALA A 259 -29.01 -5.97 -15.34
CA ALA A 259 -28.94 -4.67 -15.99
C ALA A 259 -28.44 -4.73 -17.44
N VAL A 260 -27.63 -5.74 -17.79
CA VAL A 260 -27.08 -5.93 -19.15
C VAL A 260 -28.21 -6.13 -20.16
N GLY A 261 -28.21 -5.31 -21.22
CA GLY A 261 -29.26 -5.29 -22.23
C GLY A 261 -30.46 -4.40 -21.88
N SER A 262 -30.47 -3.77 -20.70
CA SER A 262 -31.45 -2.76 -20.30
C SER A 262 -30.81 -1.41 -20.06
N THR A 263 -30.08 -1.25 -18.95
CA THR A 263 -29.40 -0.01 -18.56
C THR A 263 -27.89 -0.09 -18.68
N GLU A 264 -27.35 -1.30 -18.74
CA GLU A 264 -25.93 -1.58 -18.92
C GLU A 264 -25.69 -2.25 -20.27
N ASP A 265 -24.53 -2.00 -20.84
CA ASP A 265 -24.08 -2.63 -22.07
C ASP A 265 -23.17 -3.84 -21.77
N GLY A 266 -23.07 -4.75 -22.74
CA GLY A 266 -22.18 -5.92 -22.65
C GLY A 266 -20.70 -5.56 -22.82
N ASN A 267 -20.36 -4.32 -23.18
CA ASN A 267 -18.98 -3.87 -23.23
C ASN A 267 -18.45 -3.48 -21.85
N LEU A 268 -17.14 -3.59 -21.68
CA LEU A 268 -16.45 -2.94 -20.56
C LEU A 268 -16.57 -1.41 -20.67
N PRO A 269 -16.59 -0.68 -19.53
CA PRO A 269 -16.47 0.78 -19.54
C PRO A 269 -15.24 1.20 -20.34
N PHE A 270 -15.34 2.31 -21.09
CA PHE A 270 -14.31 2.72 -22.05
C PHE A 270 -12.89 2.71 -21.48
N LEU A 271 -12.71 3.26 -20.27
CA LEU A 271 -11.41 3.33 -19.59
C LEU A 271 -10.92 2.00 -19.01
N CYS A 272 -11.78 0.98 -18.93
CA CYS A 272 -11.40 -0.35 -18.45
C CYS A 272 -11.07 -1.31 -19.60
N ARG A 273 -11.40 -0.95 -20.85
CA ARG A 273 -11.11 -1.77 -22.04
C ARG A 273 -9.61 -1.84 -22.30
N ARG A 274 -9.09 -3.04 -22.58
CA ARG A 274 -7.70 -3.21 -22.96
C ARG A 274 -7.60 -3.50 -24.45
N THR A 275 -7.08 -2.54 -25.20
CA THR A 275 -6.82 -2.66 -26.64
C THR A 275 -5.33 -2.69 -26.97
N ASN A 276 -4.50 -2.21 -26.05
CA ASN A 276 -3.06 -2.06 -26.24
C ASN A 276 -2.31 -2.72 -25.09
N ASP A 277 -1.13 -3.27 -25.38
CA ASP A 277 -0.23 -3.81 -24.39
C ASP A 277 0.26 -2.69 -23.47
N LEU A 278 0.29 -2.98 -22.17
CA LEU A 278 0.57 -1.99 -21.14
C LEU A 278 1.96 -1.37 -21.28
N LEU A 279 2.97 -2.20 -21.54
CA LEU A 279 4.37 -1.80 -21.47
C LEU A 279 4.88 -1.25 -22.80
N THR A 280 4.45 -1.83 -23.91
CA THR A 280 4.88 -1.48 -25.26
C THR A 280 3.96 -0.46 -25.92
N GLY A 281 2.67 -0.46 -25.60
CA GLY A 281 1.64 0.33 -26.28
C GLY A 281 1.18 -0.26 -27.61
N ASP A 282 1.69 -1.42 -28.02
CA ASP A 282 1.31 -2.08 -29.26
C ASP A 282 -0.13 -2.59 -29.20
N ASP A 283 -0.82 -2.68 -30.33
CA ASP A 283 -2.19 -3.23 -30.39
C ASP A 283 -2.19 -4.71 -29.96
N LEU A 284 -3.12 -5.07 -29.07
CA LEU A 284 -3.30 -6.44 -28.64
C LEU A 284 -3.92 -7.28 -29.76
N ALA A 285 -3.36 -8.46 -29.99
CA ALA A 285 -3.92 -9.44 -30.92
C ALA A 285 -5.34 -9.90 -30.50
N SER A 286 -5.62 -9.89 -29.20
CA SER A 286 -6.92 -10.24 -28.62
C SER A 286 -7.30 -9.18 -27.58
N PRO A 287 -7.95 -8.09 -28.01
CA PRO A 287 -8.32 -7.02 -27.10
C PRO A 287 -9.48 -7.45 -26.19
N LEU A 288 -9.41 -7.06 -24.91
CA LEU A 288 -10.47 -7.30 -23.93
C LEU A 288 -11.33 -6.05 -23.81
N THR A 289 -12.44 -6.04 -24.55
CA THR A 289 -13.35 -4.88 -24.62
C THR A 289 -14.76 -5.19 -24.14
N THR A 290 -15.08 -6.46 -23.91
CA THR A 290 -16.42 -6.92 -23.56
C THR A 290 -16.44 -7.70 -22.27
N ASP A 291 -17.59 -7.64 -21.59
CA ASP A 291 -17.91 -8.36 -20.38
C ASP A 291 -19.41 -8.67 -20.36
N PRO A 292 -19.88 -9.55 -21.27
CA PRO A 292 -21.30 -9.82 -21.48
C PRO A 292 -21.97 -10.49 -20.27
N ASN A 293 -21.19 -11.20 -19.45
CA ASN A 293 -21.69 -11.89 -18.25
C ASN A 293 -21.45 -11.10 -16.95
N TYR A 294 -20.92 -9.87 -17.04
CA TYR A 294 -20.60 -9.00 -15.90
C TYR A 294 -19.54 -9.54 -14.92
N VAL A 295 -18.78 -10.58 -15.31
CA VAL A 295 -17.81 -11.26 -14.45
C VAL A 295 -16.61 -10.35 -14.18
N ILE A 296 -16.10 -9.68 -15.22
CA ILE A 296 -14.94 -8.80 -15.09
C ILE A 296 -15.30 -7.59 -14.24
N ARG A 297 -16.47 -6.99 -14.45
CA ARG A 297 -16.95 -5.86 -13.65
C ARG A 297 -17.23 -6.22 -12.19
N ALA A 298 -17.70 -7.44 -11.91
CA ALA A 298 -17.83 -7.93 -10.54
C ALA A 298 -16.46 -8.02 -9.83
N TRP A 299 -15.42 -8.50 -10.53
CA TRP A 299 -14.05 -8.49 -10.01
C TRP A 299 -13.45 -7.09 -9.88
N ILE A 300 -13.77 -6.16 -10.78
CA ILE A 300 -13.40 -4.74 -10.64
C ILE A 300 -13.99 -4.18 -9.34
N ALA A 301 -15.24 -4.50 -9.00
CA ALA A 301 -15.86 -4.04 -7.76
C ALA A 301 -15.17 -4.61 -6.51
N VAL A 302 -14.83 -5.91 -6.52
CA VAL A 302 -14.07 -6.55 -5.42
C VAL A 302 -12.68 -5.91 -5.26
N ALA A 303 -11.93 -5.76 -6.36
CA ALA A 303 -10.61 -5.14 -6.30
C ALA A 303 -10.68 -3.68 -5.82
N ALA A 304 -11.68 -2.91 -6.27
CA ALA A 304 -11.89 -1.54 -5.82
C ALA A 304 -12.24 -1.48 -4.32
N TYR A 305 -13.08 -2.40 -3.83
CA TYR A 305 -13.42 -2.53 -2.42
C TYR A 305 -12.17 -2.78 -1.57
N LEU A 306 -11.35 -3.78 -1.94
CA LEU A 306 -10.13 -4.11 -1.19
C LEU A 306 -9.11 -2.95 -1.24
N MET A 307 -8.85 -2.35 -2.40
CA MET A 307 -7.91 -1.23 -2.47
C MET A 307 -8.40 0.06 -1.78
N SER A 308 -9.70 0.16 -1.52
CA SER A 308 -10.29 1.27 -0.74
C SER A 308 -10.29 0.99 0.77
N ASP A 309 -9.95 -0.22 1.21
CA ASP A 309 -9.81 -0.54 2.62
C ASP A 309 -8.60 0.20 3.22
N TYR A 310 -8.72 0.70 4.46
CA TYR A 310 -7.64 1.43 5.11
C TYR A 310 -6.35 0.61 5.19
N ARG A 311 -6.43 -0.72 5.34
CA ARG A 311 -5.25 -1.62 5.38
C ARG A 311 -4.42 -1.54 4.10
N PHE A 312 -5.03 -1.23 2.95
CA PHE A 312 -4.30 -1.09 1.69
C PHE A 312 -3.26 0.04 1.75
N VAL A 313 -3.54 1.11 2.52
CA VAL A 313 -2.67 2.27 2.65
C VAL A 313 -1.81 2.26 3.91
N TYR A 314 -1.80 1.16 4.65
CA TYR A 314 -0.94 0.96 5.82
C TYR A 314 0.04 -0.20 5.58
N GLU A 315 1.20 -0.15 6.23
CA GLU A 315 2.18 -1.24 6.42
C GLU A 315 2.89 -1.03 7.76
#